data_AF-A0A2U1K6W7-F1
#
_entry.id   AF-A0A2U1K6W7-F1
#
_cell.length_a   1.000
_cell.length_b   1.000
_cell.length_c   1.000
_cell.angle_alpha   90.00
_cell.angle_beta   90.00
_cell.angle_gamma   90.00
#
_symmetry.space_group_name_H-M   'P 1'
#
loop_
_entity.id
_entity.type
_entity.pdbx_description
1 polymer ?
#
loop_
_entity_poly.entity_id
_entity_poly.type
_entity_poly.pdbx_seq_one_letter_code
_entity_poly.pdbx_strand_id
1 'polypeptide(L)'
;MEKKEFVEIIEELSKNYTVKSFLPEKADFIFMLESPHIQELKHNIPVAGSSGATMSKNLFGEQYNKPLGLLVKKNMEIGFERKTLNKIGLFNVSEIPLQRKAYKDKALEERYHDFFDNLEKVRSTNHKINYESSELNELQQVLLDRFKGRLAMLLDRKCTIVPCGRFAQKFFRLANLHGVEWTVIHDVPHPSYNSWSQEKYRAKIQELKDAFYSEI
;
A
#
# COMPACT_ATOMS: atom_id res chain seq x y z
N MET A 1 16.71 -0.55 -20.31
CA MET A 1 16.63 -1.54 -19.22
C MET A 1 15.66 -2.65 -19.56
N GLU A 2 16.08 -3.90 -19.39
CA GLU A 2 15.24 -5.09 -19.62
C GLU A 2 14.62 -5.62 -18.33
N LYS A 3 13.61 -6.50 -18.44
CA LYS A 3 12.90 -7.11 -17.31
C LYS A 3 13.85 -7.66 -16.23
N LYS A 4 14.89 -8.37 -16.66
CA LYS A 4 15.87 -9.03 -15.77
C LYS A 4 16.62 -8.01 -14.90
N GLU A 5 17.06 -6.92 -15.51
CA GLU A 5 17.77 -5.84 -14.82
C GLU A 5 16.88 -5.16 -13.77
N PHE A 6 15.60 -4.92 -14.10
CA PHE A 6 14.63 -4.42 -13.13
C PHE A 6 14.45 -5.35 -11.92
N VAL A 7 14.39 -6.66 -12.16
CA VAL A 7 14.28 -7.66 -11.08
C VAL A 7 15.53 -7.62 -10.19
N GLU A 8 16.73 -7.63 -10.77
CA GLU A 8 17.99 -7.60 -10.04
C GLU A 8 18.12 -6.35 -9.16
N ILE A 9 17.79 -5.17 -9.69
CA ILE A 9 17.81 -3.91 -8.93
C ILE A 9 16.79 -3.97 -7.79
N ILE A 10 15.55 -4.38 -8.04
CA ILE A 10 14.52 -4.48 -7.00
C ILE A 10 14.97 -5.45 -5.90
N GLU A 11 15.60 -6.57 -6.23
CA GLU A 11 16.13 -7.53 -5.26
C GLU A 11 17.28 -6.95 -4.43
N GLU A 12 18.18 -6.19 -5.04
CA GLU A 12 19.24 -5.47 -4.31
C GLU A 12 18.64 -4.45 -3.34
N LEU A 13 17.73 -3.60 -3.82
CA LEU A 13 17.06 -2.60 -2.99
C LEU A 13 16.25 -3.26 -1.86
N SER A 14 15.64 -4.41 -2.12
CA SER A 14 14.82 -5.13 -1.15
C SER A 14 15.60 -5.56 0.10
N LYS A 15 16.94 -5.69 0.02
CA LYS A 15 17.78 -6.03 1.18
C LYS A 15 17.69 -5.00 2.29
N ASN A 16 17.55 -3.72 1.94
CA ASN A 16 17.61 -2.60 2.90
C ASN A 16 16.34 -1.72 2.91
N TYR A 17 15.50 -1.81 1.88
CA TYR A 17 14.38 -0.89 1.67
C TYR A 17 13.00 -1.59 1.65
N THR A 18 12.91 -2.84 2.11
CA THR A 18 11.64 -3.57 2.15
C THR A 18 10.84 -3.25 3.40
N VAL A 19 9.55 -2.95 3.22
CA VAL A 19 8.53 -2.98 4.27
C VAL A 19 7.48 -4.01 3.89
N LYS A 20 7.47 -5.13 4.61
CA LYS A 20 6.52 -6.23 4.37
C LYS A 20 5.09 -5.83 4.71
N SER A 21 4.14 -6.47 4.05
CA SER A 21 2.73 -6.36 4.41
C SER A 21 2.48 -6.87 5.84
N PHE A 22 1.58 -6.21 6.56
CA PHE A 22 1.13 -6.61 7.88
C PHE A 22 -0.25 -7.26 7.73
N LEU A 23 -0.30 -8.60 7.78
CA LEU A 23 -1.51 -9.39 7.57
C LEU A 23 -1.71 -10.40 8.70
N PRO A 24 -2.12 -9.95 9.91
CA PRO A 24 -2.51 -10.86 10.99
C PRO A 24 -3.55 -11.89 10.53
N GLU A 25 -3.62 -13.02 11.22
CA GLU A 25 -4.59 -14.08 10.90
C GLU A 25 -6.03 -13.58 11.03
N LYS A 26 -6.31 -12.78 12.06
CA LYS A 26 -7.63 -12.18 12.31
C LYS A 26 -7.97 -11.00 11.41
N ALA A 27 -7.08 -10.60 10.50
CA ALA A 27 -7.30 -9.45 9.64
C ALA A 27 -8.27 -9.77 8.50
N ASP A 28 -9.44 -9.13 8.53
CA ASP A 28 -10.48 -9.23 7.51
C ASP A 28 -10.71 -7.92 6.75
N PHE A 29 -10.05 -6.82 7.12
CA PHE A 29 -10.19 -5.52 6.49
C PHE A 29 -8.81 -5.01 6.03
N ILE A 30 -8.52 -5.21 4.74
CA ILE A 30 -7.19 -5.05 4.17
C ILE A 30 -7.09 -3.72 3.41
N PHE A 31 -6.38 -2.76 4.00
CA PHE A 31 -6.03 -1.52 3.31
C PHE A 31 -4.85 -1.76 2.38
N MET A 32 -5.04 -1.50 1.09
CA MET A 32 -4.02 -1.64 0.07
C MET A 32 -3.54 -0.25 -0.39
N LEU A 33 -2.25 0.05 -0.21
CA LEU A 33 -1.65 1.34 -0.56
C LEU A 33 -0.55 1.20 -1.63
N GLU A 34 0.00 2.33 -2.07
CA GLU A 34 0.99 2.39 -3.16
C GLU A 34 2.31 1.70 -2.81
N SER A 35 3.04 2.26 -1.85
CA SER A 35 4.38 1.81 -1.46
C SER A 35 4.78 2.42 -0.12
N PRO A 36 5.78 1.87 0.60
CA PRO A 36 6.29 2.49 1.80
C PRO A 36 6.99 3.82 1.52
N HIS A 37 7.06 4.67 2.54
CA HIS A 37 7.83 5.90 2.55
C HIS A 37 8.86 5.86 3.69
N ILE A 38 9.56 6.97 3.91
CA ILE A 38 10.63 7.12 4.91
C ILE A 38 10.21 6.65 6.32
N GLN A 39 8.98 6.93 6.75
CA GLN A 39 8.53 6.55 8.10
C GLN A 39 8.24 5.05 8.19
N GLU A 40 7.67 4.47 7.15
CA GLU A 40 7.41 3.03 7.03
C GLU A 40 8.72 2.25 7.04
N LEU A 41 9.76 2.73 6.35
CA LEU A 41 11.13 2.17 6.42
C LEU A 41 11.68 2.24 7.85
N LYS A 42 11.59 3.40 8.49
CA LYS A 42 12.09 3.62 9.86
C LYS A 42 11.42 2.70 10.89
N HIS A 43 10.12 2.46 10.74
CA HIS A 43 9.33 1.70 11.70
C HIS A 43 9.06 0.24 11.29
N ASN A 44 9.51 -0.14 10.08
CA ASN A 44 9.30 -1.43 9.45
C ASN A 44 7.82 -1.89 9.50
N ILE A 45 6.91 -0.98 9.14
CA ILE A 45 5.49 -1.30 8.99
C ILE A 45 4.80 -0.31 8.03
N PRO A 46 3.84 -0.75 7.19
CA PRO A 46 3.09 0.16 6.33
C PRO A 46 2.31 1.22 7.12
N VAL A 47 2.04 2.37 6.48
CA VAL A 47 1.27 3.49 7.06
C VAL A 47 1.72 3.89 8.48
N ALA A 48 3.04 3.95 8.67
CA ALA A 48 3.67 4.51 9.86
C ALA A 48 3.83 6.04 9.78
N GLY A 49 3.56 6.65 8.62
CA GLY A 49 3.65 8.10 8.40
C GLY A 49 2.34 8.87 8.59
N SER A 50 2.32 10.10 8.07
CA SER A 50 1.17 11.03 8.15
C SER A 50 -0.10 10.48 7.51
N SER A 51 0.03 9.78 6.38
CA SER A 51 -1.08 9.04 5.75
C SER A 51 -1.77 8.10 6.74
N GLY A 52 -0.99 7.35 7.53
CA GLY A 52 -1.54 6.48 8.56
C GLY A 52 -2.20 7.25 9.69
N ALA A 53 -1.71 8.44 10.04
CA ALA A 53 -2.34 9.28 11.06
C ALA A 53 -3.72 9.78 10.57
N THR A 54 -3.82 10.18 9.30
CA THR A 54 -5.09 10.55 8.66
C THR A 54 -6.08 9.37 8.69
N MET A 55 -5.62 8.15 8.39
CA MET A 55 -6.48 6.96 8.47
C MET A 55 -7.01 6.74 9.88
N SER A 56 -6.14 6.76 10.90
CA SER A 56 -6.53 6.57 12.29
C SER A 56 -7.58 7.58 12.75
N LYS A 57 -7.41 8.86 12.41
CA LYS A 57 -8.37 9.92 12.76
C LYS A 57 -9.75 9.66 12.17
N ASN A 58 -9.79 9.29 10.90
CA ASN A 58 -11.07 9.10 10.20
C ASN A 58 -11.77 7.80 10.62
N LEU A 59 -11.01 6.74 10.92
CA LEU A 59 -11.54 5.48 11.41
C LEU A 59 -12.03 5.59 12.84
N PHE A 60 -11.19 6.11 13.76
CA PHE A 60 -11.42 5.99 15.20
C PHE A 60 -11.82 7.31 15.89
N GLY A 61 -11.76 8.44 15.18
CA GLY A 61 -12.07 9.77 15.71
C GLY A 61 -10.85 10.69 15.82
N GLU A 62 -11.10 12.00 15.89
CA GLU A 62 -10.07 13.06 15.86
C GLU A 62 -9.00 12.94 16.96
N GLN A 63 -9.34 12.31 18.09
CA GLN A 63 -8.41 12.07 19.19
C GLN A 63 -7.29 11.07 18.83
N TYR A 64 -7.45 10.28 17.77
CA TYR A 64 -6.47 9.28 17.33
C TYR A 64 -5.48 9.85 16.31
N ASN A 65 -4.44 10.52 16.82
CA ASN A 65 -3.39 11.12 15.99
C ASN A 65 -2.22 10.18 15.64
N LYS A 66 -2.20 8.96 16.21
CA LYS A 66 -1.10 8.01 15.97
C LYS A 66 -1.29 7.30 14.63
N PRO A 67 -0.21 7.12 13.82
CA PRO A 67 -0.28 6.39 12.57
C PRO A 67 -0.83 4.98 12.72
N LEU A 68 -1.72 4.60 11.79
CA LEU A 68 -2.42 3.31 11.82
C LEU A 68 -1.46 2.12 11.93
N GLY A 69 -0.36 2.13 11.17
CA GLY A 69 0.69 1.11 11.26
C GLY A 69 1.23 0.96 12.68
N LEU A 70 1.54 2.07 13.34
CA LEU A 70 2.08 2.04 14.71
C LEU A 70 1.02 1.57 15.73
N LEU A 71 -0.25 1.86 15.49
CA LEU A 71 -1.34 1.38 16.35
C LEU A 71 -1.50 -0.13 16.26
N VAL A 72 -1.56 -0.70 15.06
CA VAL A 72 -1.75 -2.15 14.87
C VAL A 72 -0.52 -2.94 15.33
N LYS A 73 0.69 -2.41 15.08
CA LYS A 73 1.94 -3.00 15.57
C LYS A 73 1.95 -3.10 17.09
N LYS A 74 1.70 -1.98 17.77
CA LYS A 74 1.69 -1.92 19.23
C LYS A 74 0.58 -2.78 19.84
N ASN A 75 -0.58 -2.88 19.17
CA ASN A 75 -1.68 -3.71 19.63
C ASN A 75 -1.29 -5.20 19.65
N MET A 76 -0.57 -5.66 18.63
CA MET A 76 -0.01 -7.02 18.58
C MET A 76 1.11 -7.23 19.59
N GLU A 77 2.10 -6.33 19.66
CA GLU A 77 3.27 -6.47 20.54
C GLU A 77 2.88 -6.58 22.03
N ILE A 78 1.81 -5.90 22.44
CA ILE A 78 1.36 -5.88 23.84
C ILE A 78 0.24 -6.89 24.11
N GLY A 79 -0.31 -7.53 23.07
CA GLY A 79 -1.40 -8.50 23.23
C GLY A 79 -2.70 -7.88 23.76
N PHE A 80 -2.97 -6.60 23.45
CA PHE A 80 -4.18 -5.92 23.92
C PHE A 80 -5.47 -6.47 23.28
N GLU A 81 -5.36 -7.23 22.18
CA GLU A 81 -6.47 -7.90 21.49
C GLU A 81 -7.67 -6.98 21.17
N ARG A 82 -7.42 -5.70 20.87
CA ARG A 82 -8.50 -4.79 20.48
C ARG A 82 -9.12 -5.27 19.17
N LYS A 83 -10.39 -5.70 19.23
CA LYS A 83 -11.15 -6.24 18.08
C LYS A 83 -10.98 -5.40 16.81
N THR A 84 -11.14 -4.08 16.92
CA THR A 84 -11.06 -3.15 15.77
C THR A 84 -9.66 -3.04 15.17
N LEU A 85 -8.60 -3.24 15.94
CA LEU A 85 -7.22 -3.21 15.42
C LEU A 85 -6.78 -4.59 14.91
N ASN A 86 -7.27 -5.67 15.53
CA ASN A 86 -6.98 -7.04 15.13
C ASN A 86 -7.48 -7.36 13.72
N LYS A 87 -8.58 -6.72 13.31
CA LYS A 87 -9.17 -6.95 11.99
C LYS A 87 -8.48 -6.22 10.85
N ILE A 88 -7.51 -5.35 11.14
CA ILE A 88 -6.85 -4.52 10.13
C ILE A 88 -5.64 -5.24 9.55
N GLY A 89 -5.65 -5.39 8.22
CA GLY A 89 -4.49 -5.72 7.42
C GLY A 89 -3.97 -4.49 6.68
N LEU A 90 -2.65 -4.39 6.54
CA LEU A 90 -1.98 -3.31 5.81
C LEU A 90 -1.10 -3.92 4.72
N PHE A 91 -1.40 -3.58 3.48
CA PHE A 91 -0.78 -4.16 2.30
C PHE A 91 -0.30 -3.04 1.37
N ASN A 92 0.90 -3.17 0.81
CA ASN A 92 1.36 -2.25 -0.23
C ASN A 92 1.44 -2.96 -1.57
N VAL A 93 1.18 -2.27 -2.67
CA VAL A 93 1.41 -2.78 -4.03
C VAL A 93 2.90 -3.04 -4.26
N SER A 94 3.77 -2.12 -3.84
CA SER A 94 5.23 -2.31 -3.81
C SER A 94 5.72 -2.38 -2.36
N GLU A 95 6.59 -3.35 -2.05
CA GLU A 95 7.22 -3.44 -0.72
C GLU A 95 8.47 -2.56 -0.58
N ILE A 96 8.98 -2.02 -1.69
CA ILE A 96 10.02 -0.98 -1.69
C ILE A 96 9.40 0.38 -2.02
N PRO A 97 9.98 1.49 -1.54
CA PRO A 97 9.51 2.82 -1.89
C PRO A 97 9.53 3.06 -3.39
N LEU A 98 8.46 3.64 -3.94
CA LEU A 98 8.46 4.05 -5.34
C LEU A 98 9.01 5.48 -5.55
N GLN A 99 9.33 6.18 -4.46
CA GLN A 99 9.83 7.55 -4.52
C GLN A 99 11.32 7.63 -4.22
N ARG A 100 12.09 8.28 -5.10
CA ARG A 100 13.55 8.40 -4.99
C ARG A 100 14.01 8.97 -3.64
N LYS A 101 13.30 9.95 -3.09
CA LYS A 101 13.59 10.59 -1.79
C LYS A 101 13.60 9.64 -0.58
N ALA A 102 13.06 8.42 -0.70
CA ALA A 102 13.11 7.43 0.37
C ALA A 102 14.48 6.75 0.48
N TYR A 103 15.29 6.81 -0.57
CA TYR A 103 16.63 6.27 -0.66
C TYR A 103 17.62 7.37 -0.25
N LYS A 104 18.33 7.18 0.87
CA LYS A 104 19.23 8.21 1.43
C LYS A 104 20.64 8.15 0.86
N ASP A 105 21.00 7.03 0.24
CA ASP A 105 22.33 6.79 -0.33
C ASP A 105 22.42 7.42 -1.72
N LYS A 106 23.21 8.49 -1.84
CA LYS A 106 23.43 9.20 -3.10
C LYS A 106 24.15 8.35 -4.14
N ALA A 107 25.05 7.46 -3.72
CA ALA A 107 25.76 6.59 -4.66
C ALA A 107 24.80 5.58 -5.30
N LEU A 108 23.85 5.08 -4.50
CA LEU A 108 22.77 4.22 -4.98
C LEU A 108 21.79 4.98 -5.89
N GLU A 109 21.46 6.24 -5.55
CA GLU A 109 20.65 7.11 -6.39
C GLU A 109 21.27 7.34 -7.77
N GLU A 110 22.57 7.65 -7.81
CA GLU A 110 23.33 7.88 -9.04
C GLU A 110 23.46 6.59 -9.86
N ARG A 111 23.78 5.47 -9.21
CA ARG A 111 23.93 4.16 -9.86
C ARG A 111 22.65 3.68 -10.55
N TYR A 112 21.50 3.92 -9.94
CA TYR A 112 20.19 3.48 -10.44
C TYR A 112 19.32 4.64 -10.91
N HIS A 113 19.94 5.69 -11.46
CA HIS A 113 19.24 6.90 -11.89
C HIS A 113 18.04 6.59 -12.82
N ASP A 114 18.30 5.86 -13.91
CA ASP A 114 17.30 5.54 -14.93
C ASP A 114 16.18 4.63 -14.39
N PHE A 115 16.53 3.71 -13.50
CA PHE A 115 15.56 2.91 -12.76
C PHE A 115 14.60 3.81 -11.98
N PHE A 116 15.12 4.77 -11.21
CA PHE A 116 14.28 5.67 -10.43
C PHE A 116 13.44 6.60 -11.29
N ASP A 117 13.95 7.07 -12.42
CA ASP A 117 13.17 7.86 -13.39
C ASP A 117 11.99 7.04 -13.93
N ASN A 118 12.25 5.79 -14.32
CA ASN A 118 11.20 4.88 -14.80
C ASN A 118 10.20 4.54 -13.68
N LEU A 119 10.67 4.34 -12.43
CA LEU A 119 9.83 4.06 -11.27
C LEU A 119 8.87 5.22 -10.97
N GLU A 120 9.37 6.45 -10.95
CA GLU A 120 8.57 7.65 -10.73
C GLU A 120 7.55 7.88 -11.86
N LYS A 121 7.92 7.59 -13.12
CA LYS A 121 6.99 7.64 -14.27
C LYS A 121 5.86 6.63 -14.12
N VAL A 122 6.17 5.37 -13.76
CA VAL A 122 5.15 4.32 -13.54
C VAL A 122 4.22 4.71 -12.38
N ARG A 123 4.77 5.29 -11.31
CA ARG A 123 4.05 5.72 -10.11
C ARG A 123 3.10 6.89 -10.38
N SER A 124 3.60 7.95 -11.01
CA SER A 124 2.85 9.18 -11.28
C SER A 124 1.79 9.01 -12.37
N THR A 125 2.05 8.18 -13.37
CA THR A 125 1.15 7.93 -14.51
C THR A 125 0.13 6.82 -14.20
N ASN A 126 -0.54 6.94 -13.06
CA ASN A 126 -1.46 5.92 -12.54
C ASN A 126 -2.78 5.74 -13.32
N HIS A 127 -3.01 6.54 -14.36
CA HIS A 127 -4.17 6.41 -15.26
C HIS A 127 -3.87 5.55 -16.50
N LYS A 128 -2.61 5.42 -16.92
CA LYS A 128 -2.25 4.61 -18.09
C LYS A 128 -2.16 3.14 -17.74
N ILE A 129 -2.68 2.27 -18.59
CA ILE A 129 -2.51 0.81 -18.48
C ILE A 129 -1.25 0.37 -19.23
N ASN A 130 -1.05 0.89 -20.45
CA ASN A 130 0.12 0.63 -21.27
C ASN A 130 0.89 1.92 -21.53
N TYR A 131 2.20 1.81 -21.70
CA TYR A 131 3.11 2.88 -22.09
C TYR A 131 3.60 2.66 -23.52
N GLU A 132 3.99 3.73 -24.21
CA GLU A 132 4.70 3.64 -25.49
C GLU A 132 6.13 3.09 -25.29
N SER A 133 6.74 3.40 -24.14
CA SER A 133 8.03 2.86 -23.74
C SER A 133 7.91 1.40 -23.29
N SER A 134 8.64 0.52 -23.97
CA SER A 134 8.78 -0.89 -23.58
C SER A 134 9.35 -1.02 -22.16
N GLU A 135 10.33 -0.21 -21.79
CA GLU A 135 10.96 -0.24 -20.45
C GLU A 135 9.95 0.03 -19.33
N LEU A 136 9.05 1.01 -19.51
CA LEU A 136 8.01 1.31 -18.52
C LEU A 136 7.00 0.16 -18.41
N ASN A 137 6.68 -0.50 -19.52
CA ASN A 137 5.83 -1.70 -19.50
C ASN A 137 6.53 -2.86 -18.77
N GLU A 138 7.82 -3.08 -19.02
CA GLU A 138 8.59 -4.12 -18.33
C GLU A 138 8.67 -3.87 -16.83
N LEU A 139 9.00 -2.64 -16.41
CA LEU A 139 9.03 -2.28 -14.99
C LEU A 139 7.64 -2.44 -14.34
N GLN A 140 6.57 -1.99 -15.03
CA GLN A 140 5.21 -2.20 -14.54
C GLN A 140 4.89 -3.68 -14.38
N GLN A 141 5.30 -4.53 -15.34
CA GLN A 141 5.06 -5.95 -15.29
C GLN A 141 5.83 -6.60 -14.13
N VAL A 142 7.07 -6.20 -13.87
CA VAL A 142 7.84 -6.69 -12.71
C VAL A 142 7.15 -6.33 -11.39
N LEU A 143 6.70 -5.09 -11.24
CA LEU A 143 5.94 -4.67 -10.05
C LEU A 143 4.62 -5.45 -9.92
N LEU A 144 3.94 -5.67 -11.04
CA LEU A 144 2.67 -6.39 -11.09
C LEU A 144 2.83 -7.87 -10.71
N ASP A 145 3.85 -8.56 -11.25
CA ASP A 145 4.10 -9.97 -10.97
C ASP A 145 4.37 -10.19 -9.47
N ARG A 146 5.20 -9.32 -8.86
CA ARG A 146 5.48 -9.37 -7.41
C ARG A 146 4.26 -9.03 -6.56
N PHE A 147 3.44 -8.09 -7.00
CA PHE A 147 2.17 -7.76 -6.35
C PHE A 147 1.18 -8.93 -6.42
N LYS A 148 0.99 -9.52 -7.61
CA LYS A 148 0.11 -10.68 -7.83
C LYS A 148 0.48 -11.85 -6.92
N GLY A 149 1.77 -12.19 -6.83
CA GLY A 149 2.24 -13.29 -5.98
C GLY A 149 1.85 -13.11 -4.51
N ARG A 150 1.93 -11.88 -3.99
CA ARG A 150 1.54 -11.57 -2.60
C ARG A 150 0.02 -11.43 -2.43
N LEU A 151 -0.68 -10.85 -3.40
CA LEU A 151 -2.14 -10.74 -3.38
C LEU A 151 -2.81 -12.12 -3.42
N ALA A 152 -2.20 -13.10 -4.11
CA ALA A 152 -2.69 -14.47 -4.18
C ALA A 152 -2.80 -15.14 -2.80
N MET A 153 -2.00 -14.71 -1.80
CA MET A 153 -2.08 -15.21 -0.43
C MET A 153 -3.40 -14.89 0.29
N LEU A 154 -4.21 -14.00 -0.29
CA LEU A 154 -5.51 -13.60 0.25
C LEU A 154 -6.68 -14.32 -0.44
N LEU A 155 -6.47 -15.10 -1.51
CA LEU A 155 -7.55 -15.62 -2.37
C LEU A 155 -8.60 -16.43 -1.60
N ASP A 156 -8.15 -17.21 -0.62
CA ASP A 156 -9.00 -18.08 0.20
C ASP A 156 -9.47 -17.38 1.49
N ARG A 157 -9.11 -16.11 1.71
CA ARG A 157 -9.53 -15.36 2.90
C ARG A 157 -10.84 -14.64 2.63
N LYS A 158 -11.82 -14.84 3.51
CA LYS A 158 -12.97 -13.93 3.64
C LYS A 158 -12.47 -12.58 4.15
N CYS A 159 -12.50 -11.57 3.31
CA CYS A 159 -12.02 -10.24 3.66
C CYS A 159 -12.59 -9.13 2.78
N THR A 160 -12.51 -7.91 3.29
CA THR A 160 -12.75 -6.68 2.54
C THR A 160 -11.42 -6.10 2.08
N ILE A 161 -11.24 -5.92 0.76
CA ILE A 161 -10.07 -5.29 0.16
C ILE A 161 -10.38 -3.82 -0.15
N VAL A 162 -9.50 -2.92 0.28
CA VAL A 162 -9.66 -1.46 0.12
C VAL A 162 -8.46 -0.86 -0.61
N PRO A 163 -8.46 -0.84 -1.96
CA PRO A 163 -7.40 -0.20 -2.75
C PRO A 163 -7.48 1.34 -2.63
N CYS A 164 -6.57 1.90 -1.83
CA CYS A 164 -6.51 3.31 -1.49
C CYS A 164 -5.69 4.10 -2.52
N GLY A 165 -6.37 4.91 -3.32
CA GLY A 165 -5.78 5.77 -4.34
C GLY A 165 -5.61 5.11 -5.70
N ARG A 166 -5.40 5.96 -6.72
CA ARG A 166 -5.39 5.56 -8.13
C ARG A 166 -4.32 4.51 -8.45
N PHE A 167 -3.14 4.60 -7.85
CA PHE A 167 -2.07 3.62 -8.08
C PHE A 167 -2.45 2.23 -7.58
N ALA A 168 -2.92 2.13 -6.32
CA ALA A 168 -3.38 0.87 -5.74
C ALA A 168 -4.54 0.27 -6.54
N GLN A 169 -5.52 1.10 -6.92
CA GLN A 169 -6.65 0.68 -7.74
C GLN A 169 -6.23 0.20 -9.13
N LYS A 170 -5.27 0.88 -9.78
CA LYS A 170 -4.71 0.45 -11.07
C LYS A 170 -4.09 -0.94 -10.95
N PHE A 171 -3.17 -1.13 -10.01
CA PHE A 171 -2.47 -2.41 -9.87
C PHE A 171 -3.41 -3.53 -9.43
N PHE A 172 -4.39 -3.25 -8.58
CA PHE A 172 -5.44 -4.20 -8.23
C PHE A 172 -6.24 -4.67 -9.47
N ARG A 173 -6.67 -3.73 -10.34
CA ARG A 173 -7.33 -4.08 -11.61
C ARG A 173 -6.43 -4.88 -12.55
N LEU A 174 -5.15 -4.48 -12.69
CA LEU A 174 -4.18 -5.20 -13.53
C LEU A 174 -3.85 -6.59 -12.99
N ALA A 175 -3.93 -6.79 -11.67
CA ALA A 175 -3.74 -8.10 -11.08
C ALA A 175 -4.83 -9.08 -11.54
N ASN A 176 -6.05 -8.59 -11.70
CA ASN A 176 -7.21 -9.37 -12.12
C ASN A 176 -7.34 -10.68 -11.33
N LEU A 177 -7.09 -10.59 -10.03
CA LEU A 177 -7.28 -11.66 -9.06
C LEU A 177 -8.55 -11.38 -8.27
N HIS A 178 -9.35 -12.41 -8.05
CA HIS A 178 -10.61 -12.33 -7.33
C HIS A 178 -10.66 -13.48 -6.32
N GLY A 179 -10.74 -13.17 -5.04
CA GLY A 179 -11.02 -14.17 -4.01
C GLY A 179 -12.52 -14.45 -3.95
N VAL A 180 -12.88 -15.69 -3.60
CA VAL A 180 -14.28 -16.15 -3.59
C VAL A 180 -15.14 -15.35 -2.61
N GLU A 181 -14.56 -15.00 -1.46
CA GLU A 181 -15.24 -14.29 -0.37
C GLU A 181 -14.69 -12.88 -0.17
N TRP A 182 -14.19 -12.26 -1.25
CA TRP A 182 -13.74 -10.87 -1.20
C TRP A 182 -14.91 -9.90 -1.39
N THR A 183 -14.98 -8.91 -0.51
CA THR A 183 -15.70 -7.66 -0.77
C THR A 183 -14.68 -6.60 -1.16
N VAL A 184 -14.96 -5.75 -2.16
CA VAL A 184 -14.04 -4.68 -2.56
C VAL A 184 -14.70 -3.32 -2.44
N ILE A 185 -14.06 -2.41 -1.68
CA ILE A 185 -14.50 -1.00 -1.59
C ILE A 185 -13.68 -0.16 -2.56
N HIS A 186 -14.27 0.13 -3.71
CA HIS A 186 -13.63 0.90 -4.77
C HIS A 186 -13.63 2.42 -4.50
N ASP A 187 -12.79 3.13 -5.26
CA ASP A 187 -12.72 4.59 -5.33
C ASP A 187 -12.37 5.31 -4.01
N VAL A 188 -11.79 4.58 -3.05
CA VAL A 188 -11.25 5.18 -1.83
C VAL A 188 -10.01 6.00 -2.17
N PRO A 189 -9.97 7.30 -1.83
CA PRO A 189 -8.81 8.14 -2.14
C PRO A 189 -7.58 7.70 -1.35
N HIS A 190 -6.39 8.05 -1.83
CA HIS A 190 -5.17 7.84 -1.03
C HIS A 190 -5.20 8.77 0.20
N PRO A 191 -4.87 8.30 1.41
CA PRO A 191 -4.96 9.11 2.64
C PRO A 191 -3.95 10.27 2.74
N SER A 192 -2.96 10.35 1.85
CA SER A 192 -2.00 11.47 1.81
C SER A 192 -2.69 12.83 1.65
N TYR A 193 -2.00 13.89 2.07
CA TYR A 193 -2.48 15.28 1.98
C TYR A 193 -3.86 15.47 2.65
N ASN A 194 -4.12 14.71 3.71
CA ASN A 194 -5.39 14.70 4.45
C ASN A 194 -6.61 14.43 3.56
N SER A 195 -6.47 13.68 2.47
CA SER A 195 -7.57 13.48 1.52
C SER A 195 -8.82 12.89 2.18
N TRP A 196 -8.68 11.97 3.13
CA TRP A 196 -9.85 11.37 3.79
C TRP A 196 -10.69 12.37 4.61
N SER A 197 -10.10 13.51 5.01
CA SER A 197 -10.80 14.57 5.73
C SER A 197 -11.37 15.65 4.80
N GLN A 198 -11.20 15.53 3.48
CA GLN A 198 -11.72 16.49 2.52
C GLN A 198 -13.19 16.23 2.20
N GLU A 199 -13.98 17.30 2.11
CA GLU A 199 -15.43 17.24 1.91
C GLU A 199 -15.85 16.38 0.72
N LYS A 200 -15.16 16.53 -0.42
CA LYS A 200 -15.44 15.78 -1.66
C LYS A 200 -15.36 14.26 -1.52
N TYR A 201 -14.69 13.76 -0.49
CA TYR A 201 -14.56 12.32 -0.24
C TYR A 201 -15.38 11.85 0.96
N ARG A 202 -16.10 12.74 1.65
CA ARG A 202 -16.86 12.43 2.87
C ARG A 202 -17.77 11.22 2.70
N ALA A 203 -18.57 11.18 1.62
CA ALA A 203 -19.49 10.08 1.35
C ALA A 203 -18.76 8.73 1.21
N LYS A 204 -17.64 8.70 0.48
CA LYS A 204 -16.85 7.48 0.28
C LYS A 204 -16.14 7.03 1.56
N ILE A 205 -15.66 7.96 2.37
CA ILE A 205 -15.06 7.64 3.67
C ILE A 205 -16.12 7.16 4.67
N GLN A 206 -17.35 7.68 4.59
CA GLN A 206 -18.46 7.18 5.41
C GLN A 206 -18.84 5.75 5.02
N GLU A 207 -18.98 5.44 3.73
CA GLU A 207 -19.19 4.06 3.23
C GLU A 207 -18.11 3.09 3.74
N LEU A 208 -16.85 3.50 3.65
CA LEU A 208 -15.71 2.73 4.17
C LEU A 208 -15.84 2.47 5.67
N LYS A 209 -16.25 3.47 6.44
CA LYS A 209 -16.45 3.34 7.90
C LYS A 209 -17.62 2.43 8.21
N ASP A 210 -18.75 2.58 7.53
CA ASP A 210 -19.93 1.76 7.74
C ASP A 210 -19.60 0.28 7.51
N ALA A 211 -18.88 -0.04 6.42
CA ALA A 211 -18.36 -1.39 6.18
C ALA A 211 -17.31 -1.83 7.23
N PHE A 212 -16.45 -0.91 7.67
CA PHE A 212 -15.50 -1.21 8.74
C PHE A 212 -16.20 -1.46 10.08
N TYR A 213 -17.41 -0.98 10.32
CA TYR A 213 -18.14 -1.17 11.58
C TYR A 213 -19.30 -2.17 11.51
N SER A 214 -19.68 -2.67 10.34
CA SER A 214 -20.86 -3.54 10.15
C SER A 214 -20.75 -4.94 10.76
N GLU A 215 -19.56 -5.36 11.22
CA GLU A 215 -19.30 -6.69 11.80
C GLU A 215 -18.59 -6.63 13.17
N ILE A 216 -18.67 -5.49 13.88
CA ILE A 216 -18.12 -5.33 15.25
C ILE A 216 -19.15 -5.70 16.32
#